data_AF-A0A6A6B7X7-F1
#
_entry.id   AF-A0A6A6B7X7-F1
#
_cell.length_a   1.000
_cell.length_b   1.000
_cell.length_c   1.000
_cell.angle_alpha   90.00
_cell.angle_beta   90.00
_cell.angle_gamma   90.00
#
_symmetry.space_group_name_H-M   'P 1'
#
loop_
_entity.id
_entity.type
_entity.pdbx_description
1 polymer ?
#
loop_
_entity_poly.entity_id
_entity_poly.type
_entity_poly.pdbx_seq_one_letter_code
_entity_poly.pdbx_strand_id
1 'polypeptide(L)'
;MADTKQKKQKKPYHIKKADLHLDEYIEEQNSKDPKILWQRGVNRLKSSFQFKLYIALQLIAAAVGYGQAMLIVGILWAMIANTGKRKEGEMSAYSLFNKDVQPIAGSTDMEALDRELRTRAM
;
A
#
# COMPACT_ATOMS: atom_id res chain seq x y z
N MET A 1 5.24 -49.73 24.12
CA MET A 1 6.42 -48.88 23.79
C MET A 1 6.03 -48.04 22.58
N ALA A 2 5.68 -46.77 22.81
CA ALA A 2 5.30 -45.85 21.74
C ALA A 2 6.56 -45.12 21.25
N ASP A 3 6.85 -45.27 19.97
CA ASP A 3 8.07 -44.79 19.33
C ASP A 3 7.90 -43.30 18.96
N THR A 4 8.44 -42.42 19.79
CA THR A 4 8.31 -40.97 19.65
C THR A 4 9.25 -40.47 18.54
N LYS A 5 8.75 -40.40 17.30
CA LYS A 5 9.50 -39.82 16.16
C LYS A 5 9.85 -38.36 16.43
N GLN A 6 11.11 -38.09 16.75
CA GLN A 6 11.66 -36.74 16.92
C GLN A 6 11.61 -35.97 15.58
N LYS A 7 10.93 -34.82 15.56
CA LYS A 7 10.88 -33.92 14.40
C LYS A 7 12.26 -33.27 14.20
N LYS A 8 12.93 -33.63 13.10
CA LYS A 8 14.23 -33.07 12.69
C LYS A 8 14.15 -31.56 12.46
N GLN A 9 15.01 -30.79 13.11
CA GLN A 9 15.16 -29.35 12.91
C GLN A 9 15.61 -29.04 11.47
N LYS A 10 14.95 -28.09 10.80
CA LYS A 10 15.26 -27.67 9.43
C LYS A 10 16.59 -26.90 9.42
N LYS A 11 17.48 -27.21 8.48
CA LYS A 11 18.76 -26.53 8.26
C LYS A 11 18.55 -25.07 7.77
N PRO A 12 19.44 -24.12 8.11
CA PRO A 12 19.22 -22.66 7.97
C PRO A 12 18.98 -22.14 6.53
N TYR A 13 19.31 -22.92 5.49
CA TYR A 13 19.17 -22.48 4.09
C TYR A 13 18.29 -23.40 3.23
N HIS A 14 17.51 -24.28 3.86
CA HIS A 14 16.62 -25.19 3.14
C HIS A 14 15.20 -24.64 3.07
N ILE A 15 15.02 -23.57 2.29
CA ILE A 15 13.70 -23.01 1.97
C ILE A 15 13.09 -23.90 0.87
N LYS A 16 11.96 -24.55 1.16
CA LYS A 16 11.23 -25.32 0.15
C LYS A 16 10.48 -24.35 -0.76
N LYS A 17 10.30 -24.67 -2.05
CA LYS A 17 9.51 -23.84 -2.98
C LYS A 17 8.08 -23.54 -2.47
N ALA A 18 7.52 -24.44 -1.65
CA ALA A 18 6.21 -24.27 -1.01
C ALA A 18 6.23 -23.36 0.23
N ASP A 19 7.39 -23.12 0.84
CA ASP A 19 7.59 -22.17 1.95
C ASP A 19 8.01 -20.77 1.41
N LEU A 20 8.25 -20.66 0.09
CA LEU A 20 8.55 -19.41 -0.60
C LEU A 20 7.22 -18.74 -0.96
N HIS A 21 6.94 -17.55 -0.42
CA HIS A 21 5.71 -16.78 -0.62
C HIS A 21 5.54 -16.31 -2.08
N LEU A 22 5.40 -17.26 -3.00
CA LEU A 22 5.28 -17.00 -4.43
C LEU A 22 3.95 -16.33 -4.76
N ASP A 23 2.88 -16.69 -4.06
CA ASP A 23 1.55 -16.13 -4.30
C ASP A 23 1.54 -14.62 -4.01
N GLU A 24 2.16 -14.20 -2.91
CA GLU A 24 2.33 -12.77 -2.57
C GLU A 24 3.22 -12.04 -3.59
N TYR A 25 4.29 -12.68 -4.07
CA TYR A 25 5.15 -12.12 -5.11
C TYR A 25 4.45 -12.00 -6.48
N ILE A 26 3.64 -13.00 -6.85
CA ILE A 26 2.84 -13.00 -8.08
C ILE A 26 1.73 -11.97 -7.99
N GLU A 27 1.08 -11.81 -6.83
CA GLU A 27 0.14 -10.73 -6.56
C GLU A 27 0.81 -9.36 -6.66
N GLU A 28 2.04 -9.21 -6.15
CA GLU A 28 2.79 -7.96 -6.24
C GLU A 28 3.19 -7.64 -7.69
N GLN A 29 3.62 -8.61 -8.48
CA GLN A 29 3.87 -8.41 -9.91
C GLN A 29 2.60 -8.09 -10.70
N ASN A 30 1.52 -8.84 -10.47
CA ASN A 30 0.23 -8.57 -11.12
C ASN A 30 -0.36 -7.21 -10.70
N SER A 31 -0.06 -6.73 -9.49
CA SER A 31 -0.45 -5.39 -9.05
C SER A 31 0.28 -4.27 -9.81
N LYS A 32 1.41 -4.58 -10.44
CA LYS A 32 2.24 -3.64 -11.21
C LYS A 32 1.96 -3.69 -12.72
N ASP A 33 1.09 -4.58 -13.20
CA ASP A 33 0.71 -4.63 -14.62
C ASP A 33 -0.19 -3.43 -14.98
N PRO A 34 0.26 -2.52 -15.88
CA PRO A 34 -0.48 -1.31 -16.23
C PRO A 34 -1.85 -1.59 -16.85
N LYS A 35 -2.02 -2.73 -17.55
CA LYS A 35 -3.31 -3.07 -18.18
C LYS A 35 -4.36 -3.42 -17.13
N ILE A 36 -3.97 -4.16 -16.11
CA ILE A 36 -4.86 -4.58 -15.01
C ILE A 36 -5.24 -3.36 -14.17
N LEU A 37 -4.30 -2.46 -13.90
CA LEU A 37 -4.56 -1.20 -13.21
C LEU A 37 -5.55 -0.31 -13.97
N TRP A 38 -5.37 -0.19 -15.28
CA TRP A 38 -6.28 0.56 -16.15
C TRP A 38 -7.68 -0.03 -16.14
N GLN A 39 -7.81 -1.34 -16.33
CA GLN A 39 -9.11 -2.03 -16.30
C GLN A 39 -9.83 -1.86 -14.98
N ARG A 40 -9.13 -2.01 -13.84
CA ARG A 40 -9.70 -1.79 -12.51
C ARG A 40 -10.15 -0.34 -12.33
N GLY A 41 -9.34 0.62 -12.75
CA GLY A 41 -9.68 2.05 -12.70
C GLY A 41 -10.93 2.37 -13.50
N VAL A 42 -10.99 1.92 -14.76
CA VAL A 42 -12.15 2.13 -15.66
C VAL A 42 -13.40 1.46 -15.11
N ASN A 43 -13.31 0.22 -14.63
CA ASN A 43 -14.45 -0.49 -14.06
C ASN A 43 -14.99 0.22 -12.81
N ARG A 44 -14.10 0.73 -11.95
CA ARG A 44 -14.47 1.50 -10.75
C ARG A 44 -15.13 2.83 -11.10
N LEU A 45 -14.63 3.54 -12.13
CA LEU A 45 -15.27 4.76 -12.63
C LEU A 45 -16.66 4.50 -13.21
N LYS A 46 -16.80 3.44 -14.03
CA LYS A 46 -18.08 3.09 -14.68
C LYS A 46 -19.15 2.64 -13.68
N SER A 47 -18.76 1.90 -12.64
CA SER A 47 -19.70 1.43 -11.62
C SER A 47 -20.05 2.51 -10.59
N SER A 48 -19.19 3.52 -10.41
CA SER A 48 -19.40 4.58 -9.42
C SER A 48 -20.57 5.49 -9.79
N PHE A 49 -21.59 5.52 -8.92
CA PHE A 49 -22.70 6.47 -9.01
C PHE A 49 -22.22 7.92 -8.81
N GLN A 50 -21.31 8.14 -7.85
CA GLN A 50 -20.78 9.48 -7.54
C GLN A 50 -20.07 10.10 -8.75
N PHE A 51 -19.35 9.28 -9.53
CA PHE A 51 -18.67 9.75 -10.74
C PHE A 51 -19.67 10.17 -11.83
N LYS A 52 -20.75 9.40 -12.03
CA LYS A 52 -21.82 9.77 -13.00
C LYS A 52 -22.52 11.06 -12.59
N LEU A 53 -22.80 11.22 -11.30
CA LEU A 53 -23.39 12.44 -10.75
C LEU A 53 -22.47 13.65 -10.97
N TYR A 54 -21.17 13.49 -10.73
CA TYR A 54 -20.18 14.53 -11.00
C TYR A 54 -20.20 14.97 -12.47
N ILE A 55 -20.20 14.02 -13.43
CA ILE A 55 -20.26 14.34 -14.86
C ILE A 55 -21.54 15.12 -15.21
N ALA A 56 -22.69 14.74 -14.66
CA ALA A 56 -23.93 15.48 -14.89
C ALA A 56 -23.85 16.93 -14.37
N LEU A 57 -23.33 17.12 -13.15
CA LEU A 57 -23.13 18.45 -12.57
C LEU A 57 -22.10 19.27 -13.37
N GLN A 58 -21.04 18.64 -13.85
CA GLN A 58 -20.02 19.27 -14.68
C GLN A 58 -20.61 19.79 -16.01
N LEU A 59 -21.48 19.01 -16.66
CA LEU A 59 -22.17 19.42 -17.89
C LEU A 59 -23.11 20.59 -17.64
N ILE A 60 -23.89 20.55 -16.55
CA ILE A 60 -24.79 21.65 -16.16
C ILE A 60 -23.98 22.92 -15.92
N ALA A 61 -22.90 22.83 -15.14
CA ALA A 61 -22.08 23.99 -14.84
C ALA A 61 -21.35 24.54 -16.06
N ALA A 62 -20.90 23.68 -16.98
CA ALA A 62 -20.34 24.11 -18.24
C ALA A 62 -21.36 24.89 -19.09
N ALA A 63 -22.62 24.43 -19.13
CA ALA A 63 -23.70 25.13 -19.84
C ALA A 63 -24.03 26.50 -19.23
N VAL A 64 -23.86 26.67 -17.91
CA VAL A 64 -24.07 27.95 -17.19
C VAL A 64 -22.80 28.84 -17.19
N GLY A 65 -21.68 28.35 -17.74
CA GLY A 65 -20.41 29.10 -17.81
C GLY A 65 -19.45 28.91 -16.63
N TYR A 66 -19.82 28.11 -15.63
CA TYR A 66 -19.00 27.79 -14.45
C TYR A 66 -18.23 26.47 -14.56
N GLY A 67 -18.05 25.94 -15.78
CA GLY A 67 -17.42 24.64 -16.02
C GLY A 67 -16.00 24.53 -15.45
N GLN A 68 -15.21 25.62 -15.49
CA GLN A 68 -13.85 25.63 -14.94
C GLN A 68 -13.83 25.49 -13.42
N ALA A 69 -14.71 26.21 -12.71
CA ALA A 69 -14.81 26.12 -11.27
C ALA A 69 -15.25 24.71 -10.83
N MET A 70 -16.21 24.12 -11.54
CA MET A 70 -16.64 22.75 -11.25
C MET A 70 -15.60 21.69 -11.62
N LEU A 71 -14.75 21.96 -12.60
CA LEU A 71 -13.61 21.10 -12.90
C LEU A 71 -12.60 21.10 -11.74
N ILE A 72 -12.30 22.27 -11.16
CA ILE A 72 -11.42 22.38 -9.98
C ILE A 72 -12.01 21.59 -8.80
N VAL A 73 -13.30 21.77 -8.50
CA VAL A 73 -14.00 21.01 -7.46
C VAL A 73 -13.94 19.51 -7.72
N GLY A 74 -14.11 19.10 -8.98
CA GLY A 74 -14.00 17.71 -9.41
C GLY A 74 -12.63 17.10 -9.18
N ILE A 75 -11.56 17.85 -9.47
CA ILE A 75 -10.18 17.39 -9.21
C ILE A 75 -9.95 17.20 -7.71
N LEU A 76 -10.36 18.17 -6.88
CA LEU A 76 -10.23 18.07 -5.43
C LEU A 76 -11.03 16.88 -4.88
N TRP A 77 -12.27 16.70 -5.35
CA TRP A 77 -13.08 15.55 -4.99
C TRP A 77 -12.43 14.23 -5.42
N ALA A 78 -11.87 14.17 -6.63
CA ALA A 78 -11.19 12.97 -7.14
C ALA A 78 -9.96 12.62 -6.31
N MET A 79 -9.18 13.61 -5.84
CA MET A 79 -8.05 13.37 -4.94
C MET A 79 -8.51 12.70 -3.62
N ILE A 80 -9.57 13.23 -3.02
CA ILE A 80 -10.13 12.69 -1.78
C ILE A 80 -10.71 11.28 -2.02
N ALA A 81 -11.53 11.11 -3.05
CA ALA A 81 -12.15 9.83 -3.38
C ALA A 81 -11.13 8.75 -3.82
N ASN A 82 -9.99 9.17 -4.38
CA ASN A 82 -8.89 8.27 -4.73
C ASN A 82 -7.99 7.93 -3.52
N THR A 83 -8.15 8.61 -2.39
CA THR A 83 -7.39 8.28 -1.18
C THR A 83 -7.79 6.86 -0.75
N GLY A 84 -6.83 5.94 -0.85
CA GLY A 84 -7.04 4.53 -0.51
C GLY A 84 -7.33 4.35 0.97
N LYS A 85 -7.97 3.24 1.32
CA LYS A 85 -8.02 2.79 2.71
C LYS A 85 -6.72 2.07 3.03
N ARG A 86 -6.07 2.46 4.13
CA ARG A 86 -4.90 1.75 4.65
C ARG A 86 -5.31 0.35 5.09
N LYS A 87 -4.46 -0.65 4.86
CA LYS A 87 -4.71 -1.99 5.41
C LYS A 87 -4.57 -1.93 6.93
N GLU A 88 -5.38 -2.71 7.65
CA GLU A 88 -5.26 -2.80 9.10
C GLU A 88 -3.87 -3.32 9.48
N GLY A 89 -3.16 -2.56 10.32
CA GLY A 89 -1.77 -2.87 10.72
C GLY A 89 -0.68 -2.33 9.79
N GLU A 90 -1.03 -1.63 8.71
CA GLU A 90 -0.05 -1.04 7.80
C GLU A 90 0.65 0.18 8.42
N MET A 91 1.98 0.09 8.56
CA MET A 91 2.80 1.15 9.15
C MET A 91 2.74 2.46 8.36
N SER A 92 2.64 3.54 9.11
CA SER A 92 3.20 4.87 8.86
C SER A 92 4.27 5.00 7.78
N ALA A 93 4.10 5.88 6.79
CA ALA A 93 5.26 6.47 6.12
C ALA A 93 6.02 7.45 7.05
N TYR A 94 5.39 7.90 8.12
CA TYR A 94 5.97 8.71 9.18
C TYR A 94 5.85 8.00 10.53
N SER A 95 6.93 7.92 11.29
CA SER A 95 6.94 7.27 12.61
C SER A 95 5.91 7.88 13.56
N LEU A 96 5.66 9.19 13.48
CA LEU A 96 4.71 9.90 14.34
C LEU A 96 3.28 9.34 14.28
N PHE A 97 2.88 8.75 13.15
CA PHE A 97 1.55 8.14 13.01
C PHE A 97 1.55 6.62 13.21
N ASN A 98 2.69 6.03 13.58
CA ASN A 98 2.75 4.65 14.04
C ASN A 98 2.34 4.56 15.50
N LYS A 99 1.79 3.41 15.89
CA LYS A 99 1.56 3.09 17.29
C LYS A 99 2.90 3.17 18.03
N ASP A 100 2.94 3.89 19.15
CA ASP A 100 4.14 4.09 19.97
C ASP A 100 5.32 4.74 19.24
N VAL A 101 5.05 5.53 18.18
CA VAL A 101 6.09 6.22 17.39
C VAL A 101 7.12 5.24 16.83
N GLN A 102 6.66 4.04 16.46
CA GLN A 102 7.57 3.01 15.97
C GLN A 102 8.35 3.49 14.73
N PRO A 103 9.66 3.18 14.67
CA PRO A 103 10.51 3.53 13.54
C PRO A 103 9.96 2.93 12.24
N ILE A 104 10.18 3.64 11.14
CA ILE A 104 9.72 3.21 9.82
C ILE A 104 10.59 2.02 9.39
N ALA A 105 10.01 1.04 8.71
CA ALA A 105 10.78 -0.06 8.15
C ALA A 105 11.90 0.51 7.23
N GLY A 106 13.16 0.24 7.57
CA GLY A 106 14.32 0.77 6.86
C GLY A 106 14.89 2.10 7.41
N SER A 107 14.31 2.68 8.47
CA SER A 107 14.96 3.78 9.18
C SER A 107 16.16 3.26 9.97
N THR A 108 17.28 3.99 9.94
CA THR A 108 18.48 3.66 10.70
C THR A 108 18.20 3.72 12.20
N ASP A 109 18.48 2.63 12.89
CA ASP A 109 18.49 2.62 14.35
C ASP A 109 19.72 3.41 14.84
N MET A 110 19.45 4.62 15.34
CA MET A 110 20.49 5.54 15.79
C MET A 110 21.19 5.06 17.07
N GLU A 111 20.51 4.27 17.92
CA GLU A 111 21.15 3.70 19.11
C GLU A 111 22.09 2.56 18.73
N ALA A 112 21.68 1.70 17.80
CA ALA A 112 22.55 0.68 17.24
C ALA A 112 23.76 1.30 16.53
N LEU A 113 23.55 2.38 15.75
CA LEU A 113 24.61 3.12 15.08
C LEU A 113 25.60 3.75 16.07
N ASP A 114 25.11 4.44 17.12
CA ASP A 114 25.95 5.07 18.14
C ASP A 114 26.74 4.03 18.94
N ARG A 115 26.13 2.89 19.26
CA ARG A 115 26.81 1.75 19.88
C ARG A 115 27.93 1.21 18.98
N GLU A 116 27.67 1.04 17.69
CA GLU A 116 28.70 0.60 16.74
C GLU A 116 29.84 1.61 16.62
N LEU A 117 29.53 2.91 16.54
CA LEU A 117 30.52 3.97 16.48
C LEU A 117 31.41 3.99 17.73
N ARG A 118 30.83 3.88 18.92
CA ARG A 118 31.59 3.79 20.18
C ARG A 118 32.45 2.53 20.29
N THR A 119 31.94 1.40 19.80
CA THR A 119 32.66 0.12 19.87
C THR A 119 33.81 0.06 18.85
N ARG A 120 33.68 0.74 17.69
CA ARG A 120 34.73 0.79 16.66
C ARG A 120 35.76 1.91 16.87
N ALA A 121 35.44 2.92 17.69
CA ALA A 121 36.34 4.02 18.04
C ALA A 121 37.30 3.68 19.20
N MET A 122 37.12 2.52 19.84
CA MET A 122 38.04 1.91 20.81
C MET A 122 38.81 0.79 20.14
#